data_AF-A0A842SU42-F1
#
_entry.id   AF-A0A842SU42-F1
#
_cell.length_a   1.000
_cell.length_b   1.000
_cell.length_c   1.000
_cell.angle_alpha   90.00
_cell.angle_beta   90.00
_cell.angle_gamma   90.00
#
_symmetry.space_group_name_H-M   'P 1'
#
loop_
_entity.id
_entity.type
_entity.pdbx_description
1 polymer ?
#
loop_
_entity_poly.entity_id
_entity_poly.type
_entity_poly.pdbx_seq_one_letter_code
_entity_poly.pdbx_strand_id
1 'polypeptide(L)'
;MDEGFMDDAILRSDLALLEVLDAQILFVEEKLAAIAVDDPLVHLLMSMTGLDYFAALLILAEIGSVDRFAGDKQFSCLTAPAWGWRGDL
;
A
#
# COMPACT_ATOMS: atom_id res chain seq x y z
N MET A 1 -10.04 46.01 4.69
CA MET A 1 -9.97 44.60 5.13
C MET A 1 -8.53 44.21 4.88
N ASP A 2 -7.81 43.80 5.93
CA ASP A 2 -6.36 43.62 5.88
C ASP A 2 -6.03 42.31 5.16
N GLU A 3 -5.25 42.37 4.06
CA GLU A 3 -4.93 41.21 3.22
C GLU A 3 -4.27 40.07 4.03
N GLY A 4 -3.44 40.42 5.03
CA GLY A 4 -2.78 39.45 5.91
C GLY A 4 -3.74 38.63 6.79
N PHE A 5 -4.95 39.14 7.09
CA PHE A 5 -5.94 38.38 7.85
C PHE A 5 -6.59 37.26 7.02
N MET A 6 -6.77 37.49 5.71
CA MET A 6 -7.35 36.50 4.80
C MET A 6 -6.40 35.33 4.61
N ASP A 7 -5.11 35.61 4.39
CA ASP A 7 -4.08 34.58 4.21
C ASP A 7 -3.93 33.70 5.45
N ASP A 8 -3.94 34.30 6.65
CA ASP A 8 -3.86 33.54 7.91
C ASP A 8 -5.08 32.64 8.12
N ALA A 9 -6.27 33.11 7.72
CA ALA A 9 -7.50 32.32 7.79
C ALA A 9 -7.48 31.13 6.82
N ILE A 10 -6.97 31.32 5.61
CA ILE A 10 -6.81 30.24 4.62
C ILE A 10 -5.82 29.20 5.13
N LEU A 11 -4.64 29.61 5.59
CA LEU A 11 -3.62 28.70 6.11
C LEU A 11 -4.13 27.86 7.29
N ARG A 12 -4.90 28.48 8.20
CA ARG A 12 -5.52 27.75 9.32
C ARG A 12 -6.56 26.75 8.86
N SER A 13 -7.36 27.10 7.86
CA SER A 13 -8.34 26.19 7.28
C SER A 13 -7.66 24.98 6.63
N ASP A 14 -6.60 25.20 5.86
CA ASP A 14 -5.86 24.14 5.18
C ASP A 14 -5.15 23.23 6.18
N LEU A 15 -4.57 23.80 7.25
CA LEU A 15 -3.96 23.02 8.32
C LEU A 15 -4.99 22.14 9.02
N ALA A 16 -6.17 22.68 9.35
CA ALA A 16 -7.25 21.92 9.96
C ALA A 16 -7.74 20.80 9.03
N LEU A 17 -7.74 21.02 7.72
CA LEU A 17 -8.06 19.98 6.75
C LEU A 17 -7.02 18.84 6.75
N LEU A 18 -5.73 19.17 6.80
CA LEU A 18 -4.66 18.17 6.91
C LEU A 18 -4.81 17.32 8.18
N GLU A 19 -5.08 17.96 9.32
CA GLU A 19 -5.31 17.23 10.59
C GLU A 19 -6.49 16.26 10.50
N VAL A 20 -7.57 16.66 9.84
CA VAL A 20 -8.74 15.79 9.61
C VAL A 20 -8.39 14.62 8.69
N LEU A 21 -7.62 14.86 7.63
CA LEU A 21 -7.20 13.80 6.70
C LEU A 21 -6.26 12.81 7.37
N ASP A 22 -5.30 13.28 8.18
CA ASP A 22 -4.40 12.41 8.95
C ASP A 22 -5.19 11.51 9.91
N ALA A 23 -6.20 12.06 10.60
CA ALA A 23 -7.07 11.27 11.46
C ALA A 23 -7.88 10.21 10.69
N GLN A 24 -8.32 10.52 9.47
CA GLN A 24 -9.02 9.57 8.61
C GLN A 24 -8.10 8.46 8.10
N ILE A 25 -6.86 8.79 7.75
CA ILE A 25 -5.84 7.80 7.34
C ILE A 25 -5.62 6.82 8.48
N LEU A 26 -5.33 7.31 9.69
CA LEU A 26 -5.11 6.48 10.87
C LEU A 26 -6.31 5.57 11.16
N PHE A 27 -7.54 6.10 11.08
CA PHE A 27 -8.75 5.30 11.27
C PHE A 27 -8.87 4.17 10.25
N VAL A 28 -8.52 4.40 8.99
CA VAL A 28 -8.54 3.36 7.95
C VAL A 28 -7.43 2.34 8.18
N GLU A 29 -6.22 2.77 8.54
CA GLU A 29 -5.09 1.90 8.87
C GLU A 29 -5.40 0.97 10.05
N GLU A 30 -6.01 1.49 11.12
CA GLU A 30 -6.45 0.68 12.26
C GLU A 30 -7.47 -0.38 11.85
N LYS A 31 -8.42 -0.04 10.97
CA LYS A 31 -9.39 -1.00 10.45
C LYS A 31 -8.74 -2.07 9.58
N LEU A 32 -7.75 -1.70 8.77
CA LEU A 32 -7.00 -2.65 7.96
C LEU A 32 -6.18 -3.59 8.85
N ALA A 33 -5.50 -3.06 9.87
CA ALA A 33 -4.77 -3.87 10.85
C ALA A 33 -5.68 -4.85 11.59
N ALA A 34 -6.90 -4.43 11.96
CA ALA A 34 -7.89 -5.28 12.61
C ALA A 34 -8.38 -6.44 11.70
N ILE A 35 -8.43 -6.23 10.38
CA ILE A 35 -8.74 -7.30 9.41
C ILE A 35 -7.54 -8.23 9.22
N ALA A 36 -6.33 -7.67 9.30
CA ALA A 36 -5.09 -8.33 8.94
C ALA A 36 -4.45 -9.16 10.06
N VAL A 37 -4.75 -8.88 11.35
CA VAL A 37 -4.13 -9.60 12.49
C VAL A 37 -4.29 -11.11 12.40
N ASP A 38 -5.42 -11.59 11.90
CA ASP A 38 -5.69 -13.03 11.92
C ASP A 38 -5.11 -13.75 10.68
N ASP A 39 -4.50 -13.04 9.74
CA ASP A 39 -3.91 -13.63 8.54
C ASP A 39 -2.44 -14.07 8.80
N PRO A 40 -2.13 -15.38 8.70
CA PRO A 40 -0.79 -15.88 8.95
C PRO A 40 0.25 -15.37 7.95
N LEU A 41 -0.15 -15.03 6.71
CA LEU A 41 0.75 -14.46 5.72
C LEU A 41 1.10 -13.00 6.04
N VAL A 42 0.14 -12.24 6.59
CA VAL A 42 0.42 -10.89 7.11
C VAL A 42 1.42 -10.98 8.25
N HIS A 43 1.22 -11.90 9.20
CA HIS A 43 2.18 -12.09 10.31
C HIS A 43 3.59 -12.45 9.83
N LEU A 44 3.70 -13.26 8.77
CA LEU A 44 4.98 -13.59 8.16
C LEU A 44 5.64 -12.34 7.54
N LEU A 45 4.89 -11.53 6.79
CA LEU A 45 5.41 -10.29 6.19
C LEU A 45 5.83 -9.28 7.28
N MET A 46 5.02 -9.13 8.33
CA MET A 46 5.30 -8.28 9.49
C MET A 46 6.55 -8.69 10.29
N SER A 47 7.09 -9.90 10.08
CA SER A 47 8.36 -10.31 10.68
C SER A 47 9.58 -9.64 10.03
N MET A 48 9.40 -9.04 8.84
CA MET A 48 10.43 -8.29 8.14
C MET A 48 10.44 -6.84 8.64
N THR A 49 11.63 -6.30 8.90
CA THR A 49 11.78 -4.91 9.34
C THR A 49 11.35 -3.92 8.26
N GLY A 50 10.50 -2.96 8.61
CA GLY A 50 10.03 -1.90 7.71
C GLY A 50 8.73 -2.22 6.98
N LEU A 51 8.06 -3.33 7.31
CA LEU A 51 6.71 -3.63 6.86
C LEU A 51 5.70 -3.39 7.99
N ASP A 52 4.63 -2.66 7.66
CA ASP A 52 3.46 -2.47 8.52
C ASP A 52 2.25 -3.25 7.95
N TYR A 53 1.13 -3.23 8.67
CA TYR A 53 -0.08 -3.96 8.27
C TYR A 53 -0.60 -3.52 6.90
N PHE A 54 -0.50 -2.23 6.59
CA PHE A 54 -0.93 -1.69 5.31
C PHE A 54 -0.06 -2.22 4.17
N ALA A 55 1.27 -2.12 4.29
CA ALA A 55 2.20 -2.62 3.29
C ALA A 55 2.10 -4.14 3.11
N ALA A 56 1.94 -4.88 4.21
CA ALA A 56 1.75 -6.33 4.16
C ALA A 56 0.47 -6.73 3.40
N LEU A 57 -0.65 -6.07 3.71
CA LEU A 57 -1.91 -6.28 2.99
C LEU A 57 -1.81 -5.88 1.51
N LEU A 58 -1.13 -4.77 1.20
CA LEU A 58 -0.94 -4.31 -0.16
C LEU A 58 -0.13 -5.34 -0.98
N ILE A 59 0.95 -5.86 -0.41
CA ILE A 59 1.74 -6.92 -1.04
C ILE A 59 0.89 -8.15 -1.31
N LEU A 60 0.06 -8.58 -0.35
CA LEU A 60 -0.83 -9.72 -0.55
C LEU A 60 -1.88 -9.46 -1.63
N ALA A 61 -2.43 -8.25 -1.67
CA ALA A 61 -3.41 -7.86 -2.70
C ALA A 61 -2.80 -7.86 -4.11
N GLU A 62 -1.56 -7.38 -4.27
CA GLU A 62 -0.87 -7.31 -5.56
C GLU A 62 -0.38 -8.67 -6.07
N ILE A 63 0.12 -9.52 -5.16
CA ILE A 63 0.61 -10.86 -5.51
C ILE A 63 -0.58 -11.79 -5.82
N GLY A 64 -1.66 -11.69 -5.06
CA GLY A 64 -2.79 -12.63 -5.11
C GLY A 64 -2.46 -13.95 -4.40
N SER A 65 -3.26 -15.01 -4.62
CA SER A 65 -3.02 -16.29 -3.93
C SER A 65 -1.68 -16.92 -4.36
N VAL A 66 -1.02 -17.60 -3.42
CA VAL A 66 0.24 -18.33 -3.68
C VAL A 66 0.06 -19.40 -4.77
N ASP A 67 -1.17 -19.88 -4.99
CA ASP A 67 -1.49 -20.82 -6.08
C ASP A 67 -1.20 -20.27 -7.47
N ARG A 68 -1.09 -18.94 -7.61
CA ARG A 68 -0.69 -18.27 -8.86
C ARG A 68 0.76 -18.59 -9.27
N PHE A 69 1.53 -19.24 -8.39
CA PHE A 69 2.87 -19.76 -8.65
C PHE A 69 2.96 -21.29 -8.59
N ALA A 70 1.83 -22.00 -8.50
CA ALA A 70 1.81 -23.47 -8.33
C ALA A 70 2.32 -24.26 -9.55
N GLY A 71 2.64 -23.60 -10.66
CA GLY A 71 3.27 -24.23 -11.82
C GLY A 71 4.73 -23.79 -12.01
N ASP A 72 5.65 -24.75 -12.16
CA ASP A 72 7.09 -24.54 -12.46
C ASP A 72 7.37 -23.58 -13.63
N LYS A 73 6.40 -23.39 -14.54
CA LYS A 73 6.50 -22.52 -15.73
C LYS A 73 6.01 -21.08 -15.52
N GLN A 74 5.44 -20.74 -14.37
CA GLN A 74 4.80 -19.44 -14.14
C GLN A 74 5.75 -18.40 -13.54
N PHE A 75 6.88 -18.85 -12.94
CA PHE A 75 7.95 -17.95 -12.47
C PHE A 75 8.65 -17.19 -13.59
N SER A 76 8.66 -17.69 -14.83
CA SER A 76 9.34 -17.04 -15.96
C SER A 76 8.58 -15.83 -16.52
N CYS A 77 7.28 -15.69 -16.20
CA CYS A 77 6.43 -14.65 -16.77
C CYS A 77 6.71 -13.26 -16.16
N LEU A 78 7.15 -13.18 -14.90
CA LEU A 78 7.53 -11.91 -14.25
C LEU A 78 8.92 -11.39 -14.67
N THR A 79 9.74 -12.22 -15.30
CA THR A 79 11.05 -11.81 -15.86
C THR A 79 11.01 -11.52 -17.35
N ALA A 80 9.88 -11.72 -18.03
CA ALA A 80 9.74 -11.49 -19.45
C ALA A 80 9.12 -10.09 -19.69
N PRO A 81 9.90 -9.07 -20.09
CA PRO A 81 9.33 -7.81 -20.52
C PRO A 81 8.41 -8.04 -21.72
N ALA A 82 7.29 -7.33 -21.77
CA ALA A 82 6.24 -7.42 -22.80
C ALA A 82 6.66 -6.94 -24.21
N TRP A 83 7.96 -6.97 -24.54
CA TRP A 83 8.48 -6.64 -25.86
C TRP A 83 9.32 -7.83 -26.33
N GLY A 84 8.84 -8.45 -27.41
CA GLY A 84 9.14 -9.82 -27.81
C GLY A 84 10.62 -10.20 -27.82
N TRP A 85 10.92 -11.29 -27.12
CA TRP A 85 12.11 -12.08 -27.36
C TRP A 85 11.77 -13.21 -28.35
N ARG A 86 12.24 -13.06 -29.58
CA ARG A 86 12.40 -14.17 -30.53
C ARG A 86 13.87 -14.55 -30.46
N GLY A 87 14.15 -15.73 -29.93
CA GLY A 87 15.51 -16.26 -29.80
C GLY A 87 15.47 -17.75 -30.01
N ASP A 88 15.52 -18.13 -31.29
CA ASP A 88 15.88 -19.47 -31.72
C ASP A 88 17.35 -19.70 -31.33
N LEU A 89 17.63 -20.77 -30.57
CA LEU A 89 18.88 -21.55 -30.54
C LEU A 89 18.67 -22.82 -29.69
#